data_AF-A0A2G9NH36-F1
#
_entry.id   AF-A0A2G9NH36-F1
#
_cell.length_a   1.000
_cell.length_b   1.000
_cell.length_c   1.000
_cell.angle_alpha   90.00
_cell.angle_beta   90.00
_cell.angle_gamma   90.00
#
_symmetry.space_group_name_H-M   'P 1'
#
loop_
_entity.id
_entity.type
_entity.pdbx_description
1 polymer ?
#
loop_
_entity_poly.entity_id
_entity_poly.type
_entity_poly.pdbx_seq_one_letter_code
_entity_poly.pdbx_strand_id
1 'polypeptide(L)'
;MNRILGETKKVEFDMVVKSIEVSSVLPSEEGKVKIGALVRVRYFGDGKTYLGFYLGNHPCEIGLTYNTSTKRLLAYGKRYGAIFIPRLKKIVDGMGSGWYKILEESDTDDVTSKDKDMIMYAKEILRKKNKS
;
A
#
# COMPACT_ATOMS: atom_id res chain seq x y z
N MET A 1 41.85 2.52 -10.75
CA MET A 1 41.07 1.38 -10.20
C MET A 1 40.20 0.82 -11.31
N ASN A 2 40.51 -0.37 -11.83
CA ASN A 2 39.69 -1.03 -12.84
C ASN A 2 38.62 -1.88 -12.16
N ARG A 3 37.34 -1.61 -12.46
CA ARG A 3 36.19 -2.36 -11.96
C ARG A 3 35.91 -3.50 -12.94
N ILE A 4 36.10 -4.74 -12.51
CA ILE A 4 35.72 -5.93 -13.30
C ILE A 4 34.19 -5.97 -13.31
N LEU A 5 33.59 -5.64 -14.45
CA LEU A 5 32.17 -5.91 -14.71
C LEU A 5 32.08 -7.40 -15.06
N GLY A 6 31.46 -8.19 -14.19
CA GLY A 6 31.22 -9.62 -14.46
C GLY A 6 30.36 -9.82 -15.70
N GLU A 7 30.62 -10.88 -16.45
CA GLU A 7 29.89 -11.23 -17.68
C GLU A 7 28.40 -11.45 -17.37
N THR A 8 27.52 -10.68 -18.02
CA THR A 8 26.07 -10.88 -17.98
C THR A 8 25.68 -12.04 -18.89
N LYS A 9 25.25 -13.16 -18.31
CA LYS A 9 24.73 -14.31 -19.06
C LYS A 9 23.32 -13.99 -19.58
N LYS A 10 23.13 -14.02 -20.91
CA LYS A 10 21.82 -13.84 -21.54
C LYS A 10 20.96 -15.07 -21.22
N VAL A 11 19.76 -14.84 -20.68
CA VAL A 11 18.75 -15.89 -20.46
C VAL A 11 17.57 -15.59 -21.37
N GLU A 12 17.24 -16.51 -22.26
CA GLU A 12 16.07 -16.44 -23.13
C GLU A 12 15.00 -17.39 -22.62
N PHE A 13 13.77 -16.90 -22.50
CA PHE A 13 12.62 -17.69 -22.07
C PHE A 13 11.58 -17.68 -23.19
N ASP A 14 11.20 -18.85 -23.69
CA ASP A 14 10.12 -19.00 -24.65
C ASP A 14 8.77 -18.81 -23.96
N MET A 15 8.27 -17.56 -23.96
CA MET A 15 6.92 -17.26 -23.51
C MET A 15 5.95 -17.30 -24.70
N VAL A 16 4.93 -18.14 -24.59
CA VAL A 16 3.85 -18.24 -25.60
C VAL A 16 2.54 -17.88 -24.93
N VAL A 17 1.86 -16.83 -25.41
CA VAL A 17 0.57 -16.40 -24.89
C VAL A 17 -0.55 -16.91 -25.82
N LYS A 18 -1.41 -17.80 -25.30
CA LYS A 18 -2.57 -18.34 -26.02
C LYS A 18 -3.78 -17.41 -25.99
N SER A 19 -3.98 -16.70 -24.88
CA SER A 19 -5.08 -15.75 -24.70
C SER A 19 -4.77 -14.71 -23.61
N ILE A 20 -5.44 -13.56 -23.71
CA ILE A 20 -5.44 -12.52 -22.67
C ILE A 20 -6.85 -12.44 -22.11
N GLU A 21 -6.99 -12.70 -20.81
CA GLU A 21 -8.23 -12.57 -20.07
C GLU A 21 -8.21 -11.25 -19.30
N VAL A 22 -9.33 -10.53 -19.30
CA VAL A 22 -9.49 -9.28 -18.54
C VAL A 22 -10.49 -9.55 -17.43
N SER A 23 -10.05 -9.39 -16.19
CA SER A 23 -10.93 -9.46 -15.03
C SER A 23 -11.26 -8.06 -14.52
N SER A 24 -12.52 -7.85 -14.17
CA SER A 24 -12.91 -6.71 -13.35
C SER A 24 -12.29 -6.88 -11.98
N VAL A 25 -11.30 -6.04 -11.70
CA VAL A 25 -10.62 -5.78 -10.43
C VAL A 25 -10.58 -6.94 -9.43
N LEU A 26 -9.39 -7.49 -9.20
CA LEU A 26 -9.16 -8.37 -8.05
C LEU A 26 -9.42 -7.60 -6.75
N PRO A 27 -10.10 -8.20 -5.75
CA PRO A 27 -10.22 -7.59 -4.44
C PRO A 27 -8.82 -7.45 -3.84
N SER A 28 -8.37 -6.22 -3.64
CA SER A 28 -7.25 -5.97 -2.72
C SER A 28 -7.67 -6.46 -1.33
N GLU A 29 -6.80 -7.16 -0.62
CA GLU A 29 -6.97 -7.48 0.81
C GLU A 29 -7.27 -6.21 1.65
N GLU A 30 -6.81 -5.04 1.18
CA GLU A 30 -7.10 -3.70 1.72
C GLU A 30 -8.61 -3.36 1.78
N GLY A 31 -9.46 -4.05 1.01
CA GLY A 31 -10.92 -3.86 1.00
C GLY A 31 -11.61 -4.20 2.33
N LYS A 32 -10.90 -4.82 3.27
CA LYS A 32 -11.39 -5.07 4.65
C LYS A 32 -11.25 -3.84 5.56
N VAL A 33 -10.57 -2.78 5.12
CA VAL A 33 -10.39 -1.55 5.91
C VAL A 33 -11.57 -0.61 5.66
N LYS A 34 -12.20 -0.14 6.75
CA LYS A 34 -13.34 0.78 6.68
C LYS A 34 -12.86 2.18 6.23
N ILE A 35 -13.59 2.82 5.31
CA ILE A 35 -13.37 4.23 4.97
C ILE A 35 -13.47 5.09 6.25
N GLY A 36 -12.54 6.03 6.40
CA GLY A 36 -12.35 6.84 7.59
C GLY A 36 -11.55 6.14 8.70
N ALA A 37 -11.08 4.90 8.51
CA ALA A 37 -10.22 4.25 9.48
C ALA A 37 -8.90 5.02 9.63
N LEU A 38 -8.46 5.13 10.88
CA LEU A 38 -7.16 5.68 11.20
C LEU A 38 -6.06 4.68 10.81
N VAL A 39 -5.05 5.18 10.13
CA VAL A 39 -3.91 4.40 9.64
C VAL A 39 -2.60 5.12 9.95
N ARG A 40 -1.55 4.33 10.08
CA ARG A 40 -0.16 4.79 10.12
C ARG A 40 0.39 4.76 8.71
N VAL A 41 1.07 5.82 8.29
CA VAL A 41 1.61 5.97 6.94
C VAL A 41 3.07 6.34 6.99
N ARG A 42 3.93 5.47 6.46
CA ARG A 42 5.33 5.78 6.19
C ARG A 42 5.44 6.42 4.80
N TYR A 43 5.62 7.73 4.78
CA TYR A 43 5.69 8.52 3.55
C TYR A 43 7.10 8.48 2.98
N PHE A 44 7.24 8.07 1.71
CA PHE A 44 8.57 7.92 1.10
C PHE A 44 9.21 9.26 0.73
N GLY A 45 8.41 10.32 0.56
CA GLY A 45 8.93 11.65 0.18
C GLY A 45 9.88 12.26 1.21
N ASP A 46 9.74 11.93 2.50
CA ASP A 46 10.65 12.39 3.55
C ASP A 46 11.05 11.28 4.54
N GLY A 47 10.67 10.03 4.27
CA GLY A 47 10.98 8.86 5.08
C GLY A 47 10.29 8.80 6.44
N LYS A 48 9.43 9.78 6.78
CA LYS A 48 8.78 9.87 8.08
C LYS A 48 7.46 9.12 8.12
N THR A 49 7.03 8.83 9.34
CA THR A 49 5.76 8.17 9.62
C THR A 49 4.76 9.18 10.17
N TYR A 50 3.55 9.14 9.63
CA TYR A 50 2.44 10.05 9.92
C TYR A 50 1.18 9.29 10.28
N LEU A 51 0.21 9.99 10.86
CA LEU A 51 -1.17 9.53 10.94
C LEU A 51 -1.96 9.99 9.71
N GLY A 52 -2.85 9.12 9.25
CA GLY A 52 -3.75 9.42 8.15
C GLY A 52 -5.11 8.74 8.28
N PHE A 53 -6.01 9.12 7.39
CA PHE A 53 -7.34 8.53 7.26
C PHE A 53 -7.46 7.80 5.93
N TYR A 54 -7.78 6.51 5.99
CA TYR A 54 -8.03 5.71 4.81
C TYR A 54 -9.31 6.16 4.10
N LEU A 55 -9.22 6.52 2.82
CA LEU A 55 -10.33 7.04 2.02
C LEU A 55 -10.99 5.98 1.13
N GLY A 56 -10.50 4.75 1.16
CA GLY A 56 -10.89 3.70 0.22
C GLY A 56 -9.81 3.44 -0.81
N ASN A 57 -10.14 2.60 -1.78
CA ASN A 57 -9.22 2.17 -2.81
C ASN A 57 -9.46 2.92 -4.12
N HIS A 58 -8.40 3.39 -4.76
CA HIS A 58 -8.47 3.92 -6.12
C HIS A 58 -7.82 2.94 -7.12
N PRO A 59 -8.32 2.86 -8.36
CA PRO A 59 -7.60 2.19 -9.43
C PRO A 59 -6.31 2.97 -9.75
N CYS A 60 -5.21 2.27 -9.96
CA CYS A 60 -3.90 2.91 -10.17
C CYS A 60 -3.17 2.37 -11.40
N GLU A 61 -3.13 1.04 -11.55
CA GLU A 61 -2.37 0.40 -12.62
C GLU A 61 -3.01 -0.91 -13.07
N ILE A 62 -2.51 -1.48 -14.16
CA ILE A 62 -2.90 -2.82 -14.63
C ILE A 62 -1.87 -3.83 -14.12
N GLY A 63 -2.34 -4.82 -13.37
CA GLY A 63 -1.57 -6.00 -13.02
C GLY A 63 -1.66 -7.06 -14.12
N LEU A 64 -0.53 -7.73 -14.39
CA LEU A 64 -0.45 -8.86 -15.31
C LEU A 64 0.02 -10.10 -14.54
N THR A 65 -0.59 -11.25 -14.81
CA THR A 65 -0.15 -12.54 -14.27
C THR A 65 -0.19 -13.59 -15.36
N TYR A 66 0.92 -14.29 -15.56
CA TYR A 66 1.03 -15.34 -16.57
C TYR A 66 0.94 -16.72 -15.92
N ASN A 67 0.02 -17.55 -16.39
CA ASN A 67 -0.10 -18.93 -15.97
C ASN A 67 0.64 -19.82 -16.99
N THR A 68 1.78 -20.37 -16.58
CA THR A 68 2.67 -21.17 -17.44
C THR A 68 2.02 -22.46 -17.96
N SER A 69 1.18 -23.11 -17.14
CA SER A 69 0.50 -24.37 -17.50
C SER A 69 -0.57 -24.17 -18.58
N THR A 70 -1.34 -23.09 -18.47
CA THR A 70 -2.43 -22.78 -19.42
C THR A 70 -1.98 -21.89 -20.57
N LYS A 71 -0.80 -21.26 -20.45
CA LYS A 71 -0.26 -20.26 -21.37
C LYS A 71 -1.17 -19.03 -21.51
N ARG A 72 -1.89 -18.68 -20.43
CA ARG A 72 -2.83 -17.55 -20.41
C ARG A 72 -2.29 -16.39 -19.60
N LEU A 73 -2.56 -15.18 -20.07
CA LEU A 73 -2.25 -13.95 -19.38
C LEU A 73 -3.53 -13.36 -18.79
N LEU A 74 -3.54 -13.09 -17.48
CA LEU A 74 -4.63 -12.37 -16.81
C LEU A 74 -4.22 -10.91 -16.62
N ALA A 75 -5.03 -10.00 -17.16
CA ALA A 75 -4.96 -8.57 -16.90
C ALA A 75 -6.06 -8.17 -15.91
N TYR A 76 -5.70 -7.40 -14.89
CA TYR A 76 -6.64 -6.90 -13.88
C TYR A 76 -6.27 -5.51 -13.41
N GLY A 77 -7.27 -4.70 -13.01
CA GLY A 77 -7.01 -3.42 -12.37
C GLY A 77 -6.48 -3.60 -10.96
N LYS A 78 -5.26 -3.13 -10.68
CA LYS A 78 -4.74 -3.01 -9.33
C LYS A 78 -5.30 -1.77 -8.66
N ARG A 79 -5.51 -1.91 -7.35
CA ARG A 79 -6.04 -0.87 -6.48
C ARG A 79 -5.07 -0.64 -5.34
N TYR A 80 -4.95 0.62 -4.94
CA TYR A 80 -4.21 1.01 -3.75
C TYR A 80 -5.10 1.86 -2.85
N GLY A 81 -4.87 1.75 -1.55
CA GLY A 81 -5.45 2.65 -0.56
C GLY A 81 -5.06 4.10 -0.82
N ALA A 82 -6.06 4.97 -0.95
CA ALA A 82 -5.90 6.40 -0.85
C ALA A 82 -5.93 6.80 0.63
N ILE A 83 -4.92 7.52 1.10
CA ILE A 83 -4.82 7.97 2.49
C ILE A 83 -4.63 9.48 2.53
N PHE A 84 -5.49 10.17 3.26
CA PHE A 84 -5.27 11.57 3.58
C PHE A 84 -4.36 11.71 4.80
N ILE A 85 -3.24 12.42 4.66
CA ILE A 85 -2.34 12.80 5.75
C ILE A 85 -2.60 14.29 6.09
N PRO A 86 -3.31 14.59 7.19
CA PRO A 86 -3.66 15.96 7.56
C PRO A 86 -2.44 16.86 7.73
N ARG A 87 -1.36 16.32 8.32
CA ARG A 87 -0.12 17.08 8.58
C ARG A 87 0.54 17.61 7.32
N LEU A 88 0.51 16.81 6.26
CA LEU A 88 1.08 17.14 4.95
C LEU A 88 0.07 17.86 4.05
N LYS A 89 -1.22 17.87 4.41
CA LYS A 89 -2.34 18.34 3.57
C LYS A 89 -2.34 17.65 2.20
N LYS A 90 -2.07 16.34 2.18
CA LYS A 90 -1.91 15.55 0.95
C LYS A 90 -2.65 14.24 1.05
N ILE A 91 -3.12 13.77 -0.10
CA ILE A 91 -3.52 12.38 -0.31
C ILE A 91 -2.29 11.65 -0.86
N VAL A 92 -1.99 10.50 -0.27
CA VAL A 92 -0.92 9.60 -0.72
C VAL A 92 -1.53 8.23 -1.00
N ASP A 93 -0.85 7.45 -1.83
CA ASP A 93 -1.24 6.10 -2.19
C ASP A 93 -0.13 5.09 -1.85
N GLY A 94 -0.41 3.81 -2.11
CA GLY A 94 0.53 2.71 -1.91
C GLY A 94 1.80 2.78 -2.77
N MET A 95 1.89 3.67 -3.76
CA MET A 95 3.11 3.88 -4.54
C MET A 95 4.05 4.89 -3.88
N GLY A 96 3.50 5.93 -3.25
CA GLY A 96 4.27 6.93 -2.52
C GLY A 96 4.45 6.65 -1.02
N SER A 97 3.82 5.59 -0.50
CA SER A 97 3.81 5.29 0.92
C SER A 97 3.52 3.84 1.25
N GLY A 98 4.10 3.35 2.35
CA GLY A 98 3.64 2.13 3.01
C GLY A 98 2.67 2.49 4.13
N TRP A 99 1.54 1.80 4.27
CA TRP A 99 0.55 2.12 5.29
C TRP A 99 0.01 0.86 5.98
N TYR A 100 -0.42 1.04 7.22
CA TYR A 100 -0.96 -0.02 8.06
C TYR A 100 -2.13 0.50 8.89
N LYS A 101 -3.15 -0.34 9.08
CA LYS A 101 -4.25 -0.04 9.98
C LYS A 101 -3.74 0.00 11.42
N ILE A 102 -4.19 0.99 12.18
CA ILE A 102 -3.93 1.08 13.61
C ILE A 102 -4.96 0.21 14.34
N LEU A 103 -4.46 -0.73 15.15
CA LEU A 103 -5.22 -1.70 15.92
C LEU A 103 -5.11 -1.44 17.43
N GLU A 104 -3.98 -0.92 17.89
CA GLU A 104 -3.68 -0.67 19.31
C GLU A 104 -2.82 0.58 19.53
N GLU A 105 -2.68 1.03 20.79
CA GLU A 105 -1.99 2.30 21.09
C GLU A 105 -0.50 2.29 20.68
N SER A 106 0.16 1.14 20.81
CA SER A 106 1.56 0.89 20.41
C SER A 106 1.82 1.13 18.93
N ASP A 107 0.82 0.97 18.06
CA ASP A 107 0.96 1.26 16.64
C ASP A 107 1.28 2.73 16.35
N THR A 108 1.08 3.62 17.32
CA THR A 108 1.37 5.06 17.19
C THR A 108 2.78 5.46 17.63
N ASP A 109 3.58 4.55 18.17
CA ASP A 109 4.88 4.91 18.79
C ASP A 109 5.91 5.40 17.76
N ASP A 110 5.87 4.87 16.53
CA ASP A 110 6.73 5.30 15.43
C ASP A 110 6.21 6.53 14.68
N VAL A 111 5.04 7.06 15.04
CA VAL A 111 4.49 8.27 14.41
C VAL A 111 5.33 9.46 14.86
N THR A 112 5.61 10.36 13.91
CA THR A 112 6.36 11.58 14.18
C THR A 112 5.76 12.32 15.39
N SER A 113 6.59 12.62 16.39
CA SER A 113 6.20 13.31 17.63
C SER A 113 5.64 14.73 17.43
N LYS A 114 5.60 15.23 16.18
CA LYS A 114 4.94 16.47 15.76
C LYS A 114 3.43 16.31 15.52
N ASP A 115 2.91 15.08 15.50
CA ASP A 115 1.48 14.77 15.34
C ASP A 115 0.79 14.51 16.70
N LYS A 116 1.24 15.15 17.78
CA LYS A 116 0.82 14.85 19.17
C LYS A 116 -0.71 14.84 19.36
N ASP A 117 -1.41 15.83 18.81
CA ASP A 117 -2.87 15.95 18.96
C ASP A 117 -3.59 14.80 18.27
N MET A 118 -3.11 14.42 17.08
CA MET A 118 -3.64 13.28 16.33
C MET A 118 -3.31 11.95 17.01
N ILE A 119 -2.11 11.82 17.60
CA ILE A 119 -1.72 10.64 18.39
C ILE A 119 -2.62 10.52 19.63
N MET A 120 -2.87 11.63 20.34
CA MET A 120 -3.76 11.62 21.51
C MET A 120 -5.20 11.24 21.11
N TYR A 121 -5.70 11.81 20.02
CA TYR A 121 -7.01 11.48 19.46
C TYR A 121 -7.11 9.99 19.07
N ALA A 122 -6.06 9.46 18.43
CA ALA A 122 -5.96 8.05 18.06
C ALA A 122 -6.06 7.14 19.29
N LYS A 123 -5.25 7.41 20.32
CA LYS A 123 -5.24 6.64 21.57
C LYS A 123 -6.60 6.66 22.25
N GLU A 124 -7.28 7.81 22.28
CA GLU A 124 -8.61 7.91 22.88
C GLU A 124 -9.68 7.09 22.13
N ILE A 125 -9.65 7.05 20.79
CA ILE A 125 -10.55 6.19 20.00
C ILE A 125 -10.31 4.72 20.32
N LEU A 126 -9.05 4.31 20.42
CA LEU A 126 -8.66 2.92 20.69
C LEU A 126 -9.10 2.49 22.09
N ARG A 127 -8.91 3.36 23.11
CA ARG A 127 -9.39 3.12 24.47
C ARG A 127 -10.89 2.91 24.54
N LYS A 128 -11.65 3.71 23.79
CA LYS A 128 -13.12 3.58 23.74
C LYS A 128 -13.56 2.27 23.09
N LYS A 129 -12.84 1.80 22.06
CA LYS A 129 -13.11 0.48 21.45
C LYS A 129 -12.85 -0.69 22.40
N ASN A 130 -11.79 -0.62 23.20
CA ASN A 130 -11.42 -1.71 24.12
C ASN A 130 -12.30 -1.79 25.39
N LYS A 131 -13.19 -0.81 25.59
CA LYS A 131 -14.17 -0.78 26.69
C LYS A 131 -15.59 -1.20 26.26
N SER A 132 -15.79 -1.47 24.97
CA SER A 132 -17.04 -1.93 24.36
C SER A 132 -16.98 -3.43 24.08
#